data_AF-A0AAP1RB43-F1
#
_entry.id   AF-A0AAP1RB43-F1
#
_cell.length_a   1.000
_cell.length_b   1.000
_cell.length_c   1.000
_cell.angle_alpha   90.00
_cell.angle_beta   90.00
_cell.angle_gamma   90.00
#
_symmetry.space_group_name_H-M   'P 1'
#
loop_
_entity.id
_entity.type
_entity.pdbx_description
1 polymer ?
#
loop_
_entity_poly.entity_id
_entity_poly.type
_entity_poly.pdbx_seq_one_letter_code
_entity_poly.pdbx_strand_id
1 'polypeptide(L)'
;EYRVKRKSSENGRKSAFAHKVKNGGKNYSRNVQERINRKGASKEVVVKISGGAITRQGVRNSIDYMSRESELPVMSESGQVWTGDEIQEAKEHMIDRANDPQHVINDKGKENKKITQNIVFSPPV
;
A
#
# COMPACT_ATOMS: atom_id res chain seq x y z
N GLU A 1 40.42 32.12 -11.68
CA GLU A 1 39.40 31.05 -11.66
C GLU A 1 39.99 29.75 -11.12
N TYR A 2 39.55 29.27 -9.96
CA TYR A 2 40.03 28.00 -9.41
C TYR A 2 39.02 26.89 -9.69
N ARG A 3 39.22 26.16 -10.79
CA ARG A 3 38.46 24.93 -11.07
C ARG A 3 38.96 23.83 -10.12
N VAL A 4 38.14 23.50 -9.12
CA VAL A 4 38.37 22.37 -8.20
C VAL A 4 38.40 21.07 -9.02
N LYS A 5 39.61 20.54 -9.26
CA LYS A 5 39.80 19.21 -9.86
C LYS A 5 39.22 18.16 -8.90
N ARG A 6 38.22 17.39 -9.37
CA ARG A 6 37.69 16.23 -8.64
C ARG A 6 38.75 15.14 -8.56
N LYS A 7 39.63 15.19 -7.55
CA LYS A 7 40.48 14.04 -7.19
C LYS A 7 39.57 12.98 -6.54
N SER A 8 39.23 11.95 -7.29
CA SER A 8 38.51 10.77 -6.79
C SER A 8 39.48 9.86 -6.03
N SER A 9 39.90 10.26 -4.82
CA SER A 9 40.59 9.33 -3.91
C SER A 9 39.56 8.44 -3.20
N GLU A 10 39.91 7.18 -2.97
CA GLU A 10 39.04 6.19 -2.34
C GLU A 10 38.71 6.55 -0.88
N ASN A 11 39.66 7.16 -0.17
CA ASN A 11 39.46 7.67 1.19
C ASN A 11 38.55 8.91 1.22
N GLY A 12 38.57 9.75 0.19
CA GLY A 12 37.67 10.91 0.08
C GLY A 12 36.20 10.49 -0.12
N ARG A 13 35.97 9.36 -0.81
CA ARG A 13 34.64 8.78 -1.05
C ARG A 13 33.95 8.26 0.22
N LYS A 14 34.71 7.91 1.26
CA LYS A 14 34.21 7.39 2.55
C LYS A 14 34.06 8.45 3.64
N SER A 15 34.39 9.72 3.36
CA SER A 15 34.23 10.80 4.35
C SER A 15 32.76 11.09 4.66
N ALA A 16 32.46 11.44 5.91
CA ALA A 16 31.13 11.85 6.35
C ALA A 16 30.60 13.06 5.55
N PHE A 17 31.50 13.96 5.15
CA PHE A 17 31.18 15.09 4.27
C PHE A 17 30.74 14.64 2.87
N ALA A 18 31.48 13.72 2.24
CA ALA A 18 31.10 13.18 0.93
C ALA A 18 29.77 12.39 1.00
N HIS A 19 29.52 11.68 2.10
CA HIS A 19 28.25 11.02 2.34
C HIS A 19 27.11 12.03 2.45
N LYS A 20 27.27 13.09 3.25
CA LYS A 20 26.27 14.16 3.41
C LYS A 20 25.98 14.89 2.10
N VAL A 21 27.00 15.18 1.28
CA VAL A 21 26.81 15.85 -0.03
C VAL A 21 26.07 14.95 -1.04
N LYS A 22 26.26 13.63 -0.98
CA LYS A 22 25.59 12.67 -1.87
C LYS A 22 24.18 12.29 -1.42
N ASN A 23 23.98 12.12 -0.12
CA ASN A 23 22.78 11.56 0.48
C ASN A 23 21.99 12.56 1.35
N GLY A 24 22.29 13.87 1.28
CA GLY A 24 21.56 14.90 2.02
C GLY A 24 21.85 16.33 1.56
N GLY A 25 21.22 17.29 2.23
CA GLY A 25 21.40 18.73 1.96
C GLY A 25 20.62 19.26 0.75
N LYS A 26 20.87 20.53 0.40
CA LYS A 26 20.10 21.28 -0.62
C LYS A 26 20.11 20.66 -2.03
N ASN A 27 21.14 19.86 -2.35
CA ASN A 27 21.30 19.22 -3.67
C ASN A 27 20.81 17.76 -3.70
N TYR A 28 20.22 17.26 -2.62
CA TYR A 28 19.77 15.86 -2.52
C TYR A 28 18.75 15.51 -3.59
N SER A 29 17.73 16.35 -3.78
CA SER A 29 16.70 16.15 -4.81
C SER A 29 17.28 16.00 -6.21
N ARG A 30 18.22 16.88 -6.58
CA ARG A 30 18.94 16.83 -7.87
C ARG A 30 19.75 15.52 -8.02
N ASN A 31 20.46 15.09 -6.98
CA ASN A 31 21.25 13.86 -7.00
C ASN A 31 20.38 12.59 -7.01
N VAL A 32 19.17 12.64 -6.45
CA VAL A 32 18.17 11.57 -6.54
C VAL A 32 17.64 11.49 -7.97
N GLN A 33 17.26 12.63 -8.57
CA GLN A 33 16.79 12.67 -9.96
C GLN A 33 17.85 12.17 -10.94
N GLU A 34 19.12 12.58 -10.78
CA GLU A 34 20.21 12.06 -11.61
C GLU A 34 20.43 10.55 -11.44
N ARG A 35 20.18 9.98 -10.25
CA ARG A 35 20.24 8.53 -10.02
C ARG A 35 19.09 7.80 -10.69
N ILE A 36 17.86 8.32 -10.57
CA ILE A 36 16.67 7.78 -11.26
C ILE A 36 16.91 7.77 -12.77
N ASN A 37 17.42 8.88 -13.33
CA ASN A 37 17.69 8.98 -14.76
C ASN A 37 18.81 8.03 -15.24
N ARG A 38 19.81 7.73 -14.38
CA ARG A 38 20.94 6.84 -14.73
C ARG A 38 20.67 5.35 -14.52
N LYS A 39 19.89 4.99 -13.50
CA LYS A 39 19.66 3.59 -13.08
C LYS A 39 18.24 3.10 -13.36
N GLY A 40 17.34 3.99 -13.76
CA GLY A 40 15.89 3.75 -13.78
C GLY A 40 15.24 4.06 -12.44
N ALA A 41 13.94 4.36 -12.47
CA ALA A 41 13.12 4.40 -11.26
C ALA A 41 13.04 3.01 -10.62
N SER A 42 12.86 2.95 -9.30
CA SER A 42 12.66 1.67 -8.63
C SER A 42 11.40 1.01 -9.20
N LYS A 43 11.46 -0.30 -9.50
CA LYS A 43 10.27 -1.09 -9.85
C LYS A 43 9.55 -1.64 -8.62
N GLU A 44 10.13 -1.42 -7.44
CA GLU A 44 9.59 -1.92 -6.18
C GLU A 44 8.41 -1.07 -5.74
N VAL A 45 7.32 -1.72 -5.35
CA VAL A 45 6.09 -1.08 -4.90
C VAL A 45 6.05 -1.14 -3.39
N VAL A 46 5.90 0.02 -2.75
CA VAL A 46 5.70 0.05 -1.30
C VAL A 46 4.24 -0.27 -1.01
N VAL A 47 4.03 -1.25 -0.14
CA VAL A 47 2.71 -1.74 0.23
C VAL A 47 2.40 -1.33 1.67
N LYS A 48 1.23 -0.71 1.88
CA LYS A 48 0.72 -0.42 3.22
C LYS A 48 -0.49 -1.30 3.51
N ILE A 49 -0.38 -2.14 4.53
CA ILE A 49 -1.53 -2.86 5.11
C ILE A 49 -2.26 -1.86 6.02
N SER A 50 -3.40 -1.37 5.55
CA SER A 50 -4.14 -0.28 6.20
C SER A 50 -5.13 -0.77 7.27
N GLY A 51 -5.54 -2.04 7.19
CA GLY A 51 -6.55 -2.61 8.08
C GLY A 51 -7.06 -3.95 7.56
N GLY A 52 -8.16 -4.41 8.13
CA GLY A 52 -8.82 -5.64 7.71
C GLY A 52 -10.06 -5.93 8.57
N ALA A 53 -11.02 -6.65 8.01
CA ALA A 53 -12.27 -6.98 8.69
C ALA A 53 -12.19 -8.35 9.39
N ILE A 54 -12.79 -8.44 10.58
CA ILE A 54 -12.95 -9.70 11.33
C ILE A 54 -14.36 -10.28 11.13
N THR A 55 -15.37 -9.42 11.03
CA THR A 55 -16.78 -9.84 10.93
C THR A 55 -17.30 -9.75 9.49
N ARG A 56 -18.41 -10.41 9.20
CA ARG A 56 -19.02 -10.40 7.85
C ARG A 56 -19.54 -9.02 7.49
N GLN A 57 -20.09 -8.28 8.45
CA GLN A 57 -20.46 -6.87 8.27
C GLN A 57 -19.23 -6.02 7.94
N GLY A 58 -18.07 -6.30 8.56
CA GLY A 58 -16.83 -5.63 8.21
C GLY A 58 -16.39 -5.91 6.77
N VAL A 59 -16.57 -7.16 6.29
CA VAL A 59 -16.30 -7.50 4.88
C VAL A 59 -17.24 -6.75 3.94
N ARG A 60 -18.54 -6.70 4.26
CA ARG A 60 -19.52 -5.91 3.50
C ARG A 60 -19.12 -4.44 3.43
N ASN A 61 -18.76 -3.83 4.55
CA ASN A 61 -18.34 -2.43 4.60
C ASN A 61 -17.12 -2.17 3.71
N SER A 62 -16.17 -3.12 3.65
CA SER A 62 -15.03 -3.04 2.72
C SER A 62 -15.48 -3.07 1.25
N ILE A 63 -16.44 -3.94 0.90
CA ILE A 63 -16.99 -4.01 -0.46
C ILE A 63 -17.75 -2.73 -0.80
N ASP A 64 -18.57 -2.21 0.11
CA ASP A 64 -19.29 -0.94 -0.05
C ASP A 64 -18.32 0.23 -0.27
N TYR A 65 -17.19 0.25 0.44
CA TYR A 65 -16.15 1.26 0.22
C TYR A 65 -15.48 1.14 -1.16
N MET A 66 -15.11 -0.07 -1.59
CA MET A 66 -14.46 -0.30 -2.89
C MET A 66 -15.41 0.01 -4.07
N SER A 67 -16.68 -0.39 -3.95
CA SER A 67 -17.70 -0.23 -4.98
C SER A 67 -18.41 1.13 -4.93
N ARG A 68 -18.14 1.99 -3.94
CA ARG A 68 -18.96 3.20 -3.66
C ARG A 68 -20.45 2.86 -3.60
N GLU A 69 -20.83 2.02 -2.65
CA GLU A 69 -22.22 1.59 -2.46
C GLU A 69 -22.82 0.89 -3.71
N SER A 70 -22.05 0.03 -4.37
CA SER A 70 -22.41 -0.65 -5.64
C SER A 70 -22.44 0.22 -6.91
N GLU A 71 -22.03 1.48 -6.89
CA GLU A 71 -21.96 2.33 -8.10
C GLU A 71 -20.84 1.91 -9.06
N LEU A 72 -19.72 1.42 -8.53
CA LEU A 72 -18.53 1.02 -9.28
C LEU A 72 -18.43 -0.51 -9.38
N PRO A 73 -18.07 -1.05 -10.56
CA PRO A 73 -17.86 -2.48 -10.73
C PRO A 73 -16.63 -2.94 -9.95
N VAL A 74 -16.71 -4.14 -9.39
CA VAL A 74 -15.58 -4.79 -8.70
C VAL A 74 -15.18 -6.06 -9.43
N MET A 75 -13.90 -6.40 -9.42
CA MET A 75 -13.37 -7.56 -10.13
C MET A 75 -12.75 -8.55 -9.16
N SER A 76 -13.06 -9.84 -9.32
CA SER A 76 -12.44 -10.93 -8.58
C SER A 76 -11.04 -11.25 -9.11
N GLU A 77 -10.29 -12.06 -8.35
CA GLU A 77 -8.98 -12.57 -8.79
C GLU A 77 -9.07 -13.41 -10.08
N SER A 78 -10.20 -14.10 -10.31
CA SER A 78 -10.45 -14.85 -11.54
C SER A 78 -10.80 -13.98 -12.75
N GLY A 79 -10.86 -12.66 -12.58
CA GLY A 79 -11.24 -11.69 -13.63
C GLY A 79 -12.75 -11.56 -13.83
N GLN A 80 -13.58 -12.15 -12.96
CA GLN A 80 -15.02 -11.96 -13.01
C GLN A 80 -15.37 -10.55 -12.50
N VAL A 81 -16.05 -9.78 -13.34
CA VAL A 81 -16.54 -8.45 -13.01
C VAL A 81 -17.95 -8.57 -12.46
N TRP A 82 -18.19 -7.91 -11.33
CA TRP A 82 -19.48 -7.81 -10.66
C TRP A 82 -19.97 -6.37 -10.79
N THR A 83 -21.25 -6.23 -11.08
CA THR A 83 -21.91 -4.94 -11.33
C THR A 83 -22.98 -4.65 -10.27
N GLY A 84 -23.49 -3.41 -10.23
CA GLY A 84 -24.19 -2.87 -9.07
C GLY A 84 -25.26 -3.77 -8.45
N ASP A 85 -26.16 -4.32 -9.28
CA ASP A 85 -27.25 -5.20 -8.83
C ASP A 85 -26.72 -6.52 -8.25
N GLU A 86 -25.75 -7.15 -8.92
CA GLU A 86 -25.13 -8.41 -8.48
C GLU A 86 -24.36 -8.22 -7.17
N ILE A 87 -23.68 -7.08 -7.02
CA ILE A 87 -22.98 -6.72 -5.79
C ILE A 87 -24.01 -6.53 -4.67
N GLN A 88 -25.15 -5.89 -4.96
CA GLN A 88 -26.17 -5.62 -3.96
C GLN A 88 -26.82 -6.90 -3.45
N GLU A 89 -27.20 -7.80 -4.35
CA GLU A 89 -27.74 -9.12 -3.99
C GLU A 89 -26.73 -9.94 -3.18
N ALA A 90 -25.48 -10.03 -3.63
CA ALA A 90 -24.43 -10.74 -2.91
C ALA A 90 -24.22 -10.19 -1.48
N LYS A 91 -24.24 -8.85 -1.32
CA LYS A 91 -24.09 -8.21 0.00
C LYS A 91 -25.23 -8.56 0.95
N GLU A 92 -26.46 -8.67 0.46
CA GLU A 92 -27.60 -9.01 1.31
C GLU A 92 -27.50 -10.43 1.86
N HIS A 93 -27.04 -11.38 1.04
CA HIS A 93 -26.83 -12.77 1.44
C HIS A 93 -25.60 -12.99 2.35
N MET A 94 -24.68 -12.02 2.41
CA MET A 94 -23.48 -12.12 3.25
C MET A 94 -23.73 -11.84 4.74
N ILE A 95 -24.79 -11.13 5.10
CA ILE A 95 -24.98 -10.62 6.47
C ILE A 95 -25.89 -11.55 7.27
N ASP A 96 -25.39 -12.04 8.41
CA ASP A 96 -26.23 -12.52 9.50
C ASP A 96 -26.23 -11.46 10.62
N ARG A 97 -27.16 -10.50 10.54
CA ARG A 97 -27.20 -9.32 11.41
C ARG A 97 -27.34 -9.67 12.90
N ALA A 98 -27.91 -10.83 13.21
CA ALA A 98 -28.15 -11.25 14.58
C ALA A 98 -26.87 -11.73 15.28
N ASN A 99 -26.00 -12.42 14.56
CA ASN A 99 -24.83 -13.12 15.15
C ASN A 99 -23.49 -12.40 14.88
N ASP A 100 -23.42 -11.49 13.91
CA ASP A 100 -22.16 -10.86 13.50
C ASP A 100 -21.39 -10.12 14.62
N PRO A 101 -22.04 -9.44 15.60
CA PRO A 101 -21.33 -8.82 16.73
C PRO A 101 -20.60 -9.83 17.63
N GLN A 102 -21.05 -11.08 17.67
CA GLN A 102 -20.45 -12.14 18.49
C GLN A 102 -19.22 -12.76 17.81
N HIS A 103 -19.08 -12.61 16.50
CA HIS A 103 -17.98 -13.17 15.71
C HIS A 103 -16.64 -12.42 15.88
N VAL A 104 -16.56 -11.39 16.72
CA VAL A 104 -15.31 -10.70 17.03
C VAL A 104 -14.39 -11.56 17.90
N ILE A 105 -14.97 -12.41 18.75
CA ILE A 105 -14.26 -13.21 19.76
C ILE A 105 -14.59 -14.70 19.51
N ASN A 106 -13.60 -15.58 19.69
CA ASN A 106 -13.81 -17.03 19.60
C ASN A 106 -14.28 -17.64 20.93
N ASP A 107 -14.64 -18.92 20.91
CA ASP A 107 -15.08 -19.69 22.09
C ASP A 107 -14.07 -19.72 23.24
N LYS A 108 -12.81 -19.32 22.99
CA LYS A 108 -11.72 -19.24 23.97
C LYS A 108 -11.47 -17.81 24.47
N GLY A 109 -12.35 -16.86 24.15
CA GLY A 109 -12.23 -15.46 24.57
C GLY A 109 -11.13 -14.67 23.84
N LYS A 110 -10.58 -15.17 22.73
CA LYS A 110 -9.56 -14.47 21.93
C LYS A 110 -10.16 -13.87 20.67
N GLU A 111 -9.59 -12.77 20.19
CA GLU A 111 -10.00 -12.16 18.93
C GLU A 111 -9.90 -13.14 17.75
N ASN A 112 -10.93 -13.13 16.90
CA ASN A 112 -10.91 -13.90 15.67
C ASN A 112 -9.92 -13.31 14.66
N LYS A 113 -9.40 -14.17 13.79
CA LYS A 113 -8.49 -13.74 12.71
C LYS A 113 -9.24 -12.85 11.73
N LYS A 114 -8.52 -11.88 11.15
CA LYS A 114 -9.05 -11.04 10.08
C LYS A 114 -9.35 -11.91 8.85
N ILE A 115 -10.57 -11.80 8.35
CA ILE A 115 -11.05 -12.44 7.12
C ILE A 115 -10.51 -11.70 5.89
N THR A 116 -10.41 -10.37 5.96
CA THR A 116 -9.88 -9.54 4.86
C THR A 116 -8.69 -8.71 5.31
N GLN A 117 -7.85 -8.32 4.33
CA GLN A 117 -6.77 -7.36 4.53
C GLN A 117 -6.86 -6.27 3.46
N ASN A 118 -6.81 -5.02 3.89
CA ASN A 118 -6.86 -3.87 3.01
C ASN A 118 -5.43 -3.46 2.67
N ILE A 119 -5.06 -3.68 1.41
CA ILE A 119 -3.70 -3.47 0.91
C ILE A 119 -3.70 -2.27 -0.04
N VAL A 120 -2.89 -1.26 0.26
CA VAL A 120 -2.73 -0.07 -0.59
C VAL A 120 -1.36 -0.09 -1.22
N PHE A 121 -1.32 0.02 -2.55
CA PHE A 121 -0.10 0.08 -3.35
C PHE A 121 0.21 1.54 -3.65
N SER A 122 1.39 2.00 -3.24
CA SER A 122 1.88 3.33 -3.62
C SER A 122 2.75 3.20 -4.87
N PRO A 123 2.53 4.00 -5.91
CA PRO A 123 3.37 3.96 -7.10
C PRO A 123 4.83 4.27 -6.73
N PRO A 124 5.79 3.64 -7.42
CA PRO A 124 7.19 4.00 -7.24
C PRO A 124 7.41 5.46 -7.66
N VAL A 125 8.14 6.20 -6.84
CA VAL A 125 8.52 7.61 -7.06
C VAL A 125 9.82 7.69 -7.86
#